data_AF-A0A162J4M0-F1
#
_entry.id   AF-A0A162J4M0-F1
#
_cell.length_a   1.000
_cell.length_b   1.000
_cell.length_c   1.000
_cell.angle_alpha   90.00
_cell.angle_beta   90.00
_cell.angle_gamma   90.00
#
_symmetry.space_group_name_H-M   'P 1'
#
loop_
_entity.id
_entity.type
_entity.pdbx_description
1 polymer ?
#
loop_
_entity_poly.entity_id
_entity_poly.type
_entity_poly.pdbx_seq_one_letter_code
_entity_poly.pdbx_strand_id
1 'polypeptide(L)'
;MGRDVLFDKAQILKAAFLVFKQNGVDKFTIRNIAAALDSSTSPIYYHFKSLDELENAMVEEIKGLFLEPIKKYKEYYTYENLTVAFALFSKKHRKLFQAIFLTSSSKLGNPVRKKMYHAMNAILSQDPNFNWEKDRGDLLFSDGLALRFYNSAEEGWKEEDIEQKVRELLSLRKK
;
A
#
# COMPACT_ATOMS: atom_id res chain seq x y z
N MET A 1 34.34 -11.64 20.55
CA MET A 1 33.62 -12.11 19.35
C MET A 1 32.14 -12.06 19.67
N GLY A 2 31.44 -11.01 19.24
CA GLY A 2 30.00 -10.87 19.47
C GLY A 2 29.26 -11.87 18.60
N ARG A 3 28.28 -12.58 19.15
CA ARG A 3 27.36 -13.39 18.35
C ARG A 3 26.64 -12.42 17.41
N ASP A 4 26.89 -12.51 16.10
CA ASP A 4 26.06 -11.85 15.11
C ASP A 4 24.62 -12.32 15.35
N VAL A 5 23.78 -11.43 15.85
CA VAL A 5 22.34 -11.70 15.97
C VAL A 5 21.82 -11.82 14.55
N LEU A 6 21.64 -13.06 14.09
CA LEU A 6 21.03 -13.35 12.80
C LEU A 6 19.54 -13.01 12.92
N PHE A 7 19.13 -11.94 12.25
CA PHE A 7 17.73 -11.58 12.08
C PHE A 7 17.13 -12.42 10.99
N ASP A 8 15.94 -12.96 11.22
CA ASP A 8 15.21 -13.64 10.16
C ASP A 8 14.61 -12.64 9.14
N LYS A 9 14.14 -13.19 8.02
CA LYS A 9 13.55 -12.39 6.93
C LYS A 9 12.34 -11.55 7.39
N ALA A 10 11.53 -12.07 8.31
CA ALA A 10 10.33 -11.40 8.80
C ALA A 10 10.66 -10.23 9.73
N GLN A 11 11.68 -10.37 10.59
CA GLN A 11 12.18 -9.30 11.45
C GLN A 11 12.74 -8.14 10.61
N ILE A 12 13.53 -8.45 9.58
CA ILE A 12 14.06 -7.44 8.64
C ILE A 12 12.92 -6.73 7.93
N LEU A 13 11.93 -7.47 7.43
CA LEU A 13 10.80 -6.91 6.71
C LEU A 13 9.93 -6.01 7.62
N LYS A 14 9.71 -6.43 8.87
CA LYS A 14 9.01 -5.63 9.88
C LYS A 14 9.76 -4.32 10.19
N ALA A 15 11.08 -4.37 10.31
CA ALA A 15 11.88 -3.15 10.52
C ALA A 15 11.83 -2.23 9.29
N ALA A 16 11.94 -2.79 8.08
CA ALA A 16 11.79 -2.05 6.83
C ALA A 16 10.43 -1.34 6.77
N PHE A 17 9.35 -2.07 7.07
CA PHE A 17 8.00 -1.54 7.11
C PHE A 17 7.86 -0.40 8.14
N LEU A 18 8.46 -0.52 9.32
CA LEU A 18 8.42 0.53 10.35
C LEU A 18 9.14 1.80 9.88
N VAL A 19 10.36 1.67 9.33
CA VAL A 19 11.13 2.79 8.77
C VAL A 19 10.33 3.48 7.66
N PHE A 20 9.77 2.71 6.72
CA PHE A 20 8.97 3.27 5.64
C PHE A 20 7.73 4.00 6.15
N LYS A 21 6.97 3.37 7.04
CA LYS A 21 5.72 3.93 7.61
C LYS A 21 5.95 5.21 8.41
N GLN A 22 7.09 5.33 9.10
CA GLN A 22 7.39 6.47 9.96
C GLN A 22 8.07 7.61 9.20
N ASN A 23 8.96 7.29 8.27
CA ASN A 23 9.87 8.26 7.69
C ASN A 23 9.73 8.43 6.17
N GLY A 24 8.85 7.64 5.55
CA GLY A 24 8.60 7.68 4.11
C GLY A 24 9.76 7.16 3.26
N VAL A 25 9.64 7.40 1.96
CA VAL A 25 10.57 6.89 0.95
C VAL A 25 12.01 7.41 1.11
N ASP A 26 12.21 8.67 1.48
CA ASP A 26 13.55 9.27 1.55
C ASP A 26 14.46 8.62 2.61
N LYS A 27 13.86 8.02 3.63
CA LYS A 27 14.58 7.35 4.71
C LYS A 27 14.55 5.83 4.59
N PHE A 28 13.89 5.30 3.57
CA PHE A 28 13.87 3.86 3.31
C PHE A 28 15.19 3.42 2.66
N THR A 29 16.19 3.11 3.49
CA THR A 29 17.52 2.70 3.04
C THR A 29 18.02 1.53 3.89
N ILE A 30 18.86 0.66 3.31
CA ILE A 30 19.45 -0.49 4.02
C ILE A 30 20.12 -0.07 5.34
N ARG A 31 20.79 1.10 5.35
CA ARG A 31 21.46 1.64 6.55
C ARG A 31 20.46 2.01 7.66
N ASN A 32 19.37 2.70 7.32
CA ASN A 32 18.37 3.06 8.31
C ASN A 32 17.59 1.85 8.83
N ILE A 33 17.38 0.84 7.97
CA ILE A 33 16.74 -0.42 8.35
C ILE A 33 17.64 -1.21 9.31
N ALA A 34 18.95 -1.27 9.03
CA ALA A 34 19.94 -1.88 9.92
C ALA A 34 20.01 -1.16 11.27
N ALA A 35 20.00 0.18 11.27
CA ALA A 35 19.96 0.99 12.49
C ALA A 35 18.68 0.74 13.31
N ALA A 36 17.52 0.56 12.66
CA ALA A 36 16.28 0.22 13.34
C ALA A 36 16.28 -1.20 13.96
N LEU A 37 17.17 -2.07 13.48
CA LEU A 37 17.42 -3.41 14.03
C LEU A 37 18.56 -3.44 15.07
N ASP A 38 19.20 -2.30 15.35
CA ASP A 38 20.46 -2.23 16.13
C ASP A 38 21.53 -3.20 15.58
N SER A 39 21.69 -3.22 14.25
CA SER A 39 22.51 -4.19 13.55
C SER A 39 23.37 -3.55 12.45
N SER A 40 24.35 -4.30 11.96
CA SER A 40 25.06 -3.95 10.72
C SER A 40 24.16 -4.19 9.50
N THR A 41 24.58 -3.73 8.31
CA THR A 41 23.84 -4.02 7.08
C THR A 41 24.00 -5.47 6.61
N SER A 42 24.94 -6.24 7.17
CA SER A 42 25.30 -7.56 6.68
C SER A 42 24.15 -8.59 6.80
N PRO A 43 23.42 -8.71 7.92
CA PRO A 43 22.26 -9.62 8.02
C PRO A 43 21.15 -9.32 7.01
N ILE A 44 20.98 -8.05 6.63
CA ILE A 44 20.00 -7.67 5.61
C ILE A 44 20.43 -8.21 4.25
N TYR A 45 21.68 -8.02 3.86
CA TYR A 45 22.21 -8.51 2.58
C TYR A 45 22.27 -10.03 2.48
N TYR A 46 22.30 -10.73 3.62
CA TYR A 46 22.17 -12.19 3.66
C TYR A 46 20.79 -12.67 3.19
N HIS A 47 19.72 -11.91 3.49
CA HIS A 47 18.34 -12.27 3.16
C HIS A 47 17.78 -11.56 1.90
N PHE A 48 18.29 -10.37 1.58
CA PHE A 48 17.83 -9.53 0.47
C PHE A 48 19.03 -8.98 -0.30
N LYS A 49 19.14 -9.34 -1.57
CA LYS A 49 20.29 -8.96 -2.42
C LYS A 49 20.31 -7.47 -2.76
N SER A 50 19.18 -6.79 -2.64
CA SER A 50 19.06 -5.37 -2.93
C SER A 50 17.94 -4.71 -2.12
N LEU A 51 17.96 -3.37 -2.08
CA LEU A 51 16.83 -2.61 -1.54
C LEU A 51 15.55 -2.87 -2.34
N ASP A 52 15.66 -3.05 -3.67
CA ASP A 52 14.51 -3.35 -4.53
C ASP A 52 13.84 -4.69 -4.16
N GLU A 53 14.62 -5.73 -3.85
CA GLU A 53 14.08 -7.02 -3.40
C GLU A 53 13.33 -6.89 -2.07
N LEU A 54 13.86 -6.09 -1.14
CA LEU A 54 13.21 -5.79 0.13
C LEU A 54 11.94 -4.95 -0.07
N GLU A 55 11.96 -3.97 -0.97
CA GLU A 55 10.77 -3.22 -1.36
C GLU A 55 9.69 -4.13 -1.95
N ASN A 56 10.06 -5.09 -2.81
CA ASN A 56 9.11 -6.01 -3.42
C ASN A 56 8.45 -6.91 -2.37
N ALA A 57 9.22 -7.44 -1.43
CA ALA A 57 8.68 -8.21 -0.31
C ALA A 57 7.73 -7.37 0.55
N MET A 58 8.07 -6.11 0.80
CA MET A 58 7.22 -5.19 1.58
C MET A 58 5.94 -4.84 0.82
N VAL A 59 6.01 -4.60 -0.49
CA VAL A 59 4.84 -4.34 -1.34
C VAL A 59 3.87 -5.53 -1.31
N GLU A 60 4.37 -6.77 -1.30
CA GLU A 60 3.50 -7.95 -1.19
C GLU A 60 2.73 -7.99 0.14
N GLU A 61 3.35 -7.65 1.26
CA GLU A 61 2.65 -7.52 2.55
C GLU A 61 1.61 -6.38 2.53
N ILE A 62 1.98 -5.22 1.99
CA ILE A 62 1.09 -4.05 1.87
C ILE A 62 -0.11 -4.40 0.98
N LYS A 63 0.12 -5.09 -0.13
CA LYS A 63 -0.94 -5.59 -1.02
C LYS A 63 -1.87 -6.55 -0.29
N GLY A 64 -1.32 -7.39 0.58
CA GLY A 64 -2.09 -8.26 1.47
C GLY A 64 -3.07 -7.48 2.36
N LEU A 65 -2.59 -6.39 3.00
CA LEU A 65 -3.40 -5.48 3.81
C LEU A 65 -4.44 -4.72 2.98
N PHE A 66 -4.04 -4.26 1.79
CA PHE A 66 -4.91 -3.53 0.87
C PHE A 66 -6.11 -4.38 0.44
N LEU A 67 -5.87 -5.64 0.06
CA LEU A 67 -6.91 -6.53 -0.46
C LEU A 67 -7.74 -7.20 0.64
N GLU A 68 -7.25 -7.25 1.88
CA GLU A 68 -7.89 -7.95 3.00
C GLU A 68 -9.41 -7.71 3.09
N PRO A 69 -9.93 -6.46 3.05
CA PRO A 69 -11.35 -6.21 3.25
C PRO A 69 -12.25 -6.76 2.14
N ILE A 70 -11.68 -7.01 0.95
CA ILE A 70 -12.42 -7.41 -0.25
C ILE A 70 -12.15 -8.85 -0.68
N LYS A 71 -11.23 -9.56 -0.02
CA LYS A 71 -10.97 -11.00 -0.29
C LYS A 71 -12.19 -11.89 -0.07
N LYS A 72 -13.16 -11.44 0.73
CA LYS A 72 -14.45 -12.09 0.94
C LYS A 72 -15.30 -12.17 -0.34
N TYR A 73 -15.06 -11.30 -1.31
CA TYR A 73 -15.80 -11.28 -2.57
C TYR A 73 -15.15 -12.20 -3.60
N LYS A 74 -15.98 -13.02 -4.28
CA LYS A 74 -15.53 -13.88 -5.38
C LYS A 74 -14.84 -13.07 -6.48
N GLU A 75 -15.39 -11.89 -6.79
CA GLU A 75 -14.89 -10.97 -7.80
C GLU A 75 -14.16 -9.78 -7.14
N TYR A 76 -13.22 -10.08 -6.24
CA TYR A 76 -12.46 -9.04 -5.53
C TYR A 76 -11.70 -8.08 -6.48
N TYR A 77 -11.43 -8.50 -7.71
CA TYR A 77 -10.68 -7.77 -8.71
C TYR A 77 -11.46 -6.65 -9.42
N THR A 78 -12.77 -6.53 -9.19
CA THR A 78 -13.59 -5.49 -9.84
C THR A 78 -13.16 -4.07 -9.43
N TYR A 79 -13.36 -3.09 -10.31
CA TYR A 79 -13.11 -1.68 -10.03
C TYR A 79 -13.79 -1.20 -8.73
N GLU A 80 -15.04 -1.56 -8.52
CA GLU A 80 -15.82 -1.15 -7.34
C GLU A 80 -15.21 -1.70 -6.05
N ASN A 81 -14.85 -2.99 -6.02
CA ASN A 81 -14.21 -3.61 -4.86
C ASN A 81 -12.82 -3.01 -4.59
N LEU A 82 -12.00 -2.81 -5.62
CA LEU A 82 -10.69 -2.18 -5.45
C LEU A 82 -10.82 -0.74 -4.93
N THR A 83 -11.86 -0.01 -5.32
CA THR A 83 -12.15 1.34 -4.81
C THR A 83 -12.57 1.32 -3.33
N VAL A 84 -13.38 0.34 -2.92
CA VAL A 84 -13.71 0.10 -1.51
C VAL A 84 -12.44 -0.20 -0.70
N ALA A 85 -11.60 -1.12 -1.18
CA ALA A 85 -10.32 -1.45 -0.56
C ALA A 85 -9.43 -0.22 -0.39
N PHE A 86 -9.39 0.66 -1.39
CA PHE A 86 -8.56 1.87 -1.35
C PHE A 86 -9.02 2.87 -0.28
N ALA A 87 -10.33 3.11 -0.20
CA ALA A 87 -10.91 3.97 0.83
C ALA A 87 -10.74 3.40 2.25
N LEU A 88 -10.95 2.10 2.43
CA LEU A 88 -10.72 1.43 3.71
C LEU A 88 -9.23 1.47 4.09
N PHE A 89 -8.33 1.22 3.15
CA PHE A 89 -6.89 1.28 3.38
C PHE A 89 -6.45 2.69 3.80
N SER A 90 -6.99 3.73 3.16
CA SER A 90 -6.68 5.13 3.52
C SER A 90 -7.11 5.49 4.95
N LYS A 91 -8.18 4.85 5.44
CA LYS A 91 -8.67 5.02 6.81
C LYS A 91 -8.00 4.14 7.85
N LYS A 92 -7.94 2.82 7.65
CA LYS A 92 -7.34 1.88 8.61
C LYS A 92 -5.83 2.06 8.72
N HIS A 93 -5.18 2.35 7.61
CA HIS A 93 -3.71 2.38 7.52
C HIS A 93 -3.19 3.79 7.17
N ARG A 94 -3.75 4.84 7.79
CA ARG A 94 -3.46 6.26 7.49
C ARG A 94 -2.00 6.60 7.26
N LYS A 95 -1.10 6.23 8.19
CA LYS A 95 0.34 6.52 8.09
C LYS A 95 0.98 5.84 6.87
N LEU A 96 0.55 4.62 6.56
CA LEU A 96 1.03 3.87 5.41
C LEU A 96 0.47 4.45 4.11
N PHE A 97 -0.83 4.77 4.07
CA PHE A 97 -1.44 5.48 2.95
C PHE A 97 -0.71 6.80 2.67
N GLN A 98 -0.41 7.58 3.70
CA GLN A 98 0.38 8.81 3.58
C GLN A 98 1.78 8.52 3.03
N ALA A 99 2.50 7.56 3.59
CA ALA A 99 3.85 7.18 3.16
C ALA A 99 3.90 6.69 1.70
N ILE A 100 2.84 6.06 1.21
CA ILE A 100 2.76 5.56 -0.17
C ILE A 100 2.24 6.65 -1.12
N PHE A 101 1.04 7.16 -0.88
CA PHE A 101 0.29 7.93 -1.88
C PHE A 101 0.52 9.44 -1.77
N LEU A 102 0.79 9.96 -0.57
CA LEU A 102 0.85 11.40 -0.30
C LEU A 102 2.27 11.94 -0.12
N THR A 103 3.29 11.08 -0.10
CA THR A 103 4.70 11.49 0.01
C THR A 103 5.50 11.00 -1.18
N SER A 104 6.56 11.75 -1.53
CA SER A 104 7.46 11.41 -2.62
C SER A 104 8.83 12.00 -2.34
N SER A 105 9.87 11.27 -2.76
CA SER A 105 11.23 11.79 -2.83
C SER A 105 11.32 12.81 -3.95
N SER A 106 12.05 13.90 -3.71
CA SER A 106 12.33 14.91 -4.75
C SER A 106 13.14 14.35 -5.93
N LYS A 107 13.91 13.27 -5.71
CA LYS A 107 14.78 12.68 -6.74
C LYS A 107 14.17 11.47 -7.44
N LEU A 108 13.50 10.61 -6.69
CA LEU A 108 13.07 9.28 -7.16
C LEU A 108 11.55 9.10 -7.21
N GLY A 109 10.77 10.11 -6.80
CA GLY A 109 9.34 9.95 -6.59
C GLY A 109 9.09 8.94 -5.46
N ASN A 110 8.14 8.01 -5.66
CA ASN A 110 7.84 6.97 -4.69
C ASN A 110 7.78 5.59 -5.40
N PRO A 111 8.85 4.77 -5.33
CA PRO A 111 8.91 3.48 -6.01
C PRO A 111 7.88 2.50 -5.45
N VAL A 112 7.60 2.55 -4.14
CA VAL A 112 6.55 1.74 -3.50
C VAL A 112 5.18 2.11 -4.07
N ARG A 113 4.88 3.41 -4.24
CA ARG A 113 3.63 3.86 -4.92
C ARG A 113 3.51 3.32 -6.34
N LYS A 114 4.60 3.39 -7.11
CA LYS A 114 4.62 2.87 -8.49
C LYS A 114 4.34 1.37 -8.51
N LYS A 115 5.00 0.60 -7.64
CA LYS A 115 4.79 -0.85 -7.50
C LYS A 115 3.37 -1.19 -7.05
N MET A 116 2.81 -0.43 -6.10
CA MET A 116 1.41 -0.57 -5.67
C MET A 116 0.42 -0.34 -6.82
N TYR A 117 0.56 0.74 -7.58
CA TYR A 117 -0.31 0.99 -8.74
C TYR A 117 -0.15 -0.10 -9.82
N HIS A 118 1.06 -0.58 -10.08
CA HIS A 118 1.26 -1.71 -11.00
C HIS A 118 0.53 -2.97 -10.50
N ALA A 119 0.64 -3.30 -9.22
CA ALA A 119 -0.04 -4.45 -8.64
C ALA A 119 -1.57 -4.31 -8.70
N MET A 120 -2.11 -3.15 -8.35
CA MET A 120 -3.56 -2.88 -8.41
C MET A 120 -4.08 -2.93 -9.84
N ASN A 121 -3.36 -2.36 -10.81
CA ASN A 121 -3.73 -2.42 -12.22
C ASN A 121 -3.71 -3.85 -12.76
N ALA A 122 -2.71 -4.66 -12.37
CA ALA A 122 -2.65 -6.07 -12.75
C ALA A 122 -3.84 -6.88 -12.19
N ILE A 123 -4.33 -6.53 -11.01
CA ILE A 123 -5.54 -7.13 -10.43
C ILE A 123 -6.77 -6.66 -11.21
N LEU A 124 -6.91 -5.35 -11.41
CA LEU A 124 -8.05 -4.76 -12.12
C LEU A 124 -8.19 -5.26 -13.55
N SER A 125 -7.10 -5.61 -14.22
CA SER A 125 -7.14 -6.21 -15.56
C SER A 125 -7.89 -7.54 -15.64
N GLN A 126 -8.24 -8.16 -14.51
CA GLN A 126 -9.10 -9.34 -14.45
C GLN A 126 -10.59 -8.99 -14.49
N ASP A 127 -10.96 -7.71 -14.29
CA ASP A 127 -12.35 -7.24 -14.38
C ASP A 127 -12.80 -7.19 -15.85
N PRO A 128 -13.75 -8.05 -16.27
CA PRO A 128 -14.22 -8.07 -17.65
C PRO A 128 -15.00 -6.81 -18.03
N ASN A 129 -15.46 -6.03 -17.04
CA ASN A 129 -16.25 -4.83 -17.27
C ASN A 129 -15.42 -3.54 -17.29
N PHE A 130 -14.12 -3.62 -16.98
CA PHE A 130 -13.24 -2.46 -16.95
C PHE A 130 -12.52 -2.26 -18.29
N ASN A 131 -12.84 -1.16 -18.98
CA ASN A 131 -12.22 -0.80 -20.24
C ASN A 131 -11.11 0.25 -20.02
N TRP A 132 -9.85 -0.14 -20.23
CA TRP A 132 -8.69 0.74 -20.00
C TRP A 132 -8.64 2.02 -20.85
N GLU A 133 -9.36 2.09 -21.97
CA GLU A 133 -9.41 3.30 -22.79
C GLU A 133 -10.50 4.27 -22.29
N LYS A 134 -11.65 3.73 -21.88
CA LYS A 134 -12.82 4.52 -21.48
C LYS A 134 -12.83 4.85 -19.99
N ASP A 135 -12.51 3.87 -19.15
CA ASP A 135 -12.67 3.92 -17.70
C ASP A 135 -11.42 4.38 -16.95
N ARG A 136 -10.33 4.73 -17.66
CA ARG A 136 -9.07 5.15 -17.01
C ARG A 136 -9.26 6.36 -16.08
N GLY A 137 -10.18 7.25 -16.42
CA GLY A 137 -10.53 8.41 -15.57
C GLY A 137 -11.06 8.02 -14.20
N ASP A 138 -11.66 6.83 -14.07
CA ASP A 138 -12.26 6.37 -12.82
C ASP A 138 -11.24 5.94 -11.78
N LEU A 139 -10.00 5.71 -12.20
CA LEU A 139 -8.88 5.54 -11.27
C LEU A 139 -8.65 6.83 -10.45
N LEU A 140 -8.81 8.00 -11.08
CA LEU A 140 -8.73 9.30 -10.37
C LEU A 140 -9.91 9.49 -9.42
N PHE A 141 -11.09 8.97 -9.78
CA PHE A 141 -12.24 8.97 -8.88
C PHE A 141 -11.97 8.09 -7.66
N SER A 142 -11.37 6.91 -7.85
CA SER A 142 -10.95 6.02 -6.76
C SER A 142 -9.93 6.68 -5.83
N ASP A 143 -8.88 7.30 -6.38
CA ASP A 143 -7.90 8.10 -5.64
C ASP A 143 -8.58 9.24 -4.85
N GLY A 144 -9.53 9.94 -5.49
CA GLY A 144 -10.28 11.04 -4.89
C GLY A 144 -11.16 10.60 -3.71
N LEU A 145 -11.83 9.45 -3.83
CA LEU A 145 -12.57 8.85 -2.72
C LEU A 145 -11.62 8.45 -1.59
N ALA A 146 -10.50 7.78 -1.91
CA ALA A 146 -9.52 7.40 -0.90
C ALA A 146 -8.98 8.63 -0.15
N LEU A 147 -8.72 9.74 -0.83
CA LEU A 147 -8.33 11.02 -0.23
C LEU A 147 -9.44 11.64 0.63
N ARG A 148 -10.69 11.64 0.14
CA ARG A 148 -11.84 12.13 0.91
C ARG A 148 -11.97 11.40 2.23
N PHE A 149 -11.92 10.06 2.18
CA PHE A 149 -11.94 9.26 3.39
C PHE A 149 -10.68 9.55 4.20
N TYR A 150 -9.46 9.55 3.66
CA TYR A 150 -8.27 9.93 4.44
C TYR A 150 -8.42 11.26 5.19
N ASN A 151 -9.06 12.28 4.62
CA ASN A 151 -9.25 13.57 5.26
C ASN A 151 -10.50 13.71 6.14
N SER A 152 -11.45 12.77 6.12
CA SER A 152 -12.67 12.94 6.92
C SER A 152 -12.36 12.97 8.43
N ALA A 153 -12.85 14.00 9.11
CA ALA A 153 -12.60 14.28 10.53
C ALA A 153 -13.40 13.35 11.48
N GLU A 154 -14.35 12.59 10.94
CA GLU A 154 -15.19 11.69 11.72
C GLU A 154 -14.36 10.48 12.22
N GLU A 155 -13.83 10.61 13.43
CA GLU A 155 -13.35 9.50 14.23
C GLU A 155 -14.55 8.62 14.60
N GLY A 156 -14.68 7.44 13.97
CA GLY A 156 -15.73 6.48 14.33
C GLY A 156 -16.42 5.74 13.20
N TRP A 157 -16.07 5.99 11.93
CA TRP A 157 -16.59 5.19 10.83
C TRP A 157 -16.22 3.72 11.03
N LYS A 158 -17.23 2.84 11.10
CA LYS A 158 -16.99 1.41 10.98
C LYS A 158 -16.67 1.07 9.53
N GLU A 159 -16.07 -0.09 9.32
CA GLU A 159 -15.67 -0.53 7.98
C GLU A 159 -16.88 -0.66 7.06
N GLU A 160 -17.99 -1.19 7.59
CA GLU A 160 -19.25 -1.34 6.88
C GLU A 160 -19.82 0.00 6.42
N ASP A 161 -19.71 1.04 7.26
CA ASP A 161 -20.19 2.39 6.93
C ASP A 161 -19.40 2.97 5.76
N ILE A 162 -18.07 2.79 5.76
CA ILE A 162 -17.18 3.27 4.68
C ILE A 162 -17.52 2.54 3.39
N GLU A 163 -17.60 1.21 3.44
CA GLU A 163 -17.91 0.39 2.28
C GLU A 163 -19.27 0.78 1.68
N GLN A 164 -20.31 0.90 2.51
CA GLN A 164 -21.64 1.32 2.06
C GLN A 164 -21.58 2.69 1.39
N LYS A 165 -20.88 3.67 1.99
CA LYS A 165 -20.79 5.01 1.44
C LYS A 165 -20.01 5.07 0.14
N VAL A 166 -18.92 4.32 0.02
CA VAL A 166 -18.16 4.20 -1.24
C VAL A 166 -19.05 3.62 -2.33
N ARG A 167 -19.80 2.56 -2.05
CA ARG A 167 -20.72 1.93 -3.02
C ARG A 167 -21.86 2.88 -3.43
N GLU A 168 -22.41 3.63 -2.50
CA GLU A 168 -23.40 4.68 -2.80
C GLU A 168 -22.82 5.70 -3.78
N LEU A 169 -21.62 6.23 -3.53
CA LEU A 169 -20.97 7.21 -4.39
C LEU A 169 -20.60 6.64 -5.77
N LEU A 170 -20.18 5.37 -5.82
CA LEU A 170 -19.93 4.66 -7.09
C LEU A 170 -21.20 4.50 -7.91
N SER A 171 -22.37 4.33 -7.27
CA SER A 171 -23.65 4.22 -8.01
C SER A 171 -24.07 5.51 -8.70
N LEU A 172 -23.54 6.66 -8.26
CA LEU A 172 -23.78 7.97 -8.87
C LEU A 172 -22.87 8.23 -10.09
N ARG A 173 -21.85 7.38 -10.30
CA ARG A 173 -20.98 7.45 -11.47
C ARG A 173 -21.81 7.13 -12.71
N LYS A 174 -21.85 8.05 -13.67
CA LYS A 174 -22.37 7.75 -15.01
C LYS A 174 -21.35 6.86 -15.73
N LYS A 175 -21.79 5.69 -16.20
CA LYS A 175 -21.03 4.84 -17.11
C LYS A 175 -21.14 5.35 -18.54
#